data_AF-A0A3C0SAJ3-F1
#
_entry.id   AF-A0A3C0SAJ3-F1
#
_cell.length_a   1.000
_cell.length_b   1.000
_cell.length_c   1.000
_cell.angle_alpha   90.00
_cell.angle_beta   90.00
_cell.angle_gamma   90.00
#
_symmetry.space_group_name_H-M   'P 1'
#
loop_
_entity.id
_entity.type
_entity.pdbx_description
1 polymer ?
#
loop_
_entity_poly.entity_id
_entity_poly.type
_entity_poly.pdbx_seq_one_letter_code
_entity_poly.pdbx_strand_id
1 'polypeptide(L)'
;ALEVCKDLDVAVLSKVYPTRSHSGAAQGGIAASLGNSEPDSWEEHFYDTVKGGDFLNDQDAVEEFVKAAPSVIYELEHLGCVFSRTP
;
A
#
# COMPACT_ATOMS: atom_id res chain seq x y z
N ALA A 1 -8.61 -3.41 11.43
CA ALA A 1 -9.52 -4.49 11.87
C ALA A 1 -8.77 -5.80 12.04
N LEU A 2 -8.11 -6.30 10.99
CA LEU A 2 -7.32 -7.55 11.03
C LEU A 2 -6.20 -7.53 12.08
N GLU A 3 -5.41 -6.45 12.14
CA GLU A 3 -4.31 -6.36 13.09
C GLU A 3 -4.78 -6.21 14.54
N VAL A 4 -5.71 -5.29 14.78
CA VAL A 4 -6.17 -4.93 16.13
C VAL A 4 -7.08 -5.97 16.79
N CYS A 5 -7.72 -6.87 16.04
CA CYS A 5 -8.59 -7.90 16.63
C CYS A 5 -7.83 -9.02 17.36
N LYS A 6 -6.48 -8.99 17.31
CA LYS A 6 -5.61 -9.92 18.05
C LYS A 6 -5.62 -9.63 19.55
N ASP A 7 -5.81 -8.36 19.92
CA ASP A 7 -5.69 -7.88 21.31
C ASP A 7 -6.98 -7.23 21.85
N LEU A 8 -7.91 -6.85 20.98
CA LEU A 8 -9.10 -6.07 21.32
C LEU A 8 -10.39 -6.67 20.73
N ASP A 9 -11.51 -6.42 21.40
CA ASP A 9 -12.84 -6.65 20.84
C ASP A 9 -13.18 -5.56 19.81
N VAL A 10 -13.36 -5.96 18.56
CA VAL A 10 -13.47 -5.03 17.42
C VAL A 10 -14.79 -5.21 16.69
N ALA A 11 -15.51 -4.10 16.46
CA ALA A 11 -16.67 -4.04 15.57
C ALA A 11 -16.29 -3.42 14.21
N VAL A 12 -16.77 -4.01 13.12
CA VAL A 12 -16.60 -3.46 11.75
C VAL A 12 -17.97 -3.02 11.22
N LEU A 13 -18.11 -1.72 10.96
CA LEU A 13 -19.34 -1.12 10.46
C LEU A 13 -19.17 -0.71 8.99
N SER A 14 -20.11 -1.10 8.13
CA SER A 14 -20.12 -0.70 6.73
C SER A 14 -21.55 -0.58 6.21
N LYS A 15 -21.80 0.43 5.37
CA LYS A 15 -23.10 0.61 4.69
C LYS A 15 -23.37 -0.44 3.60
N VAL A 16 -22.33 -1.11 3.13
CA VAL A 16 -22.38 -2.16 2.11
C VAL A 16 -21.58 -3.37 2.58
N TYR A 17 -21.82 -4.53 1.98
CA TYR A 17 -20.99 -5.71 2.24
C TYR A 17 -19.51 -5.43 1.90
N PRO A 18 -18.51 -5.86 2.69
CA PRO A 18 -17.12 -5.42 2.54
C PRO A 18 -16.52 -5.57 1.13
N THR A 19 -16.84 -6.66 0.42
CA THR A 19 -16.36 -6.89 -0.97
C THR A 19 -17.05 -6.03 -2.03
N ARG A 20 -18.04 -5.21 -1.64
CA ARG A 20 -18.69 -4.19 -2.48
C ARG A 20 -18.16 -2.78 -2.21
N SER A 21 -17.10 -2.66 -1.41
CA SER A 21 -16.36 -1.40 -1.27
C SER A 21 -15.70 -1.00 -2.59
N HIS A 22 -15.45 0.30 -2.77
CA HIS A 22 -14.88 0.82 -4.01
C HIS A 22 -13.43 0.36 -4.27
N SER A 23 -12.74 -0.13 -3.23
CA SER A 23 -11.41 -0.75 -3.36
C SER A 23 -11.38 -1.88 -4.38
N GLY A 24 -12.48 -2.64 -4.53
CA GLY A 24 -12.58 -3.69 -5.54
C GLY A 24 -12.66 -3.20 -6.99
N ALA A 25 -12.78 -1.89 -7.22
CA ALA A 25 -12.78 -1.28 -8.56
C ALA A 25 -11.39 -0.80 -9.01
N ALA A 26 -10.37 -0.89 -8.14
CA ALA A 26 -9.00 -0.56 -8.53
C ALA A 26 -8.48 -1.52 -9.61
N GLN A 27 -7.81 -0.98 -10.63
CA GLN A 27 -7.36 -1.76 -11.80
C GLN A 27 -5.85 -1.72 -12.03
N GLY A 28 -5.17 -0.62 -11.69
CA GLY A 28 -3.76 -0.43 -12.02
C GLY A 28 -2.83 -1.34 -11.24
N GLY A 29 -2.61 -1.00 -9.97
CA GLY A 29 -1.71 -1.73 -9.08
C GLY A 29 -1.48 -0.95 -7.80
N ILE A 30 -0.47 -1.38 -7.05
CA ILE A 30 0.00 -0.71 -5.83
C ILE A 30 1.51 -0.50 -5.97
N ALA A 31 1.97 0.74 -5.80
CA ALA A 31 3.36 1.12 -6.03
C ALA A 31 4.22 0.84 -4.79
N ALA A 32 5.39 0.25 -5.00
CA ALA A 32 6.43 0.05 -3.98
C ALA A 32 7.80 -0.12 -4.64
N SER A 33 8.84 0.44 -4.03
CA SER A 33 10.21 0.36 -4.54
C SER A 33 10.83 -1.01 -4.24
N LEU A 34 10.37 -2.04 -4.96
CA LEU A 34 10.80 -3.43 -4.78
C LEU A 34 12.07 -3.77 -5.58
N GLY A 35 12.38 -3.01 -6.62
CA GLY A 35 13.53 -3.29 -7.48
C GLY A 35 13.41 -4.55 -8.35
N ASN A 36 12.21 -5.13 -8.50
CA ASN A 36 12.00 -6.42 -9.18
C ASN A 36 12.08 -6.34 -10.72
N SER A 37 11.73 -5.19 -11.30
CA SER A 37 11.76 -4.97 -12.76
C SER A 37 13.02 -4.21 -13.19
N GLU A 38 13.37 -3.18 -12.44
CA GLU A 38 14.54 -2.34 -12.61
C GLU A 38 15.03 -1.89 -11.22
N PRO A 39 16.31 -1.51 -11.06
CA PRO A 39 16.80 -0.95 -9.81
C PRO A 39 15.96 0.27 -9.40
N ASP A 40 15.55 0.32 -8.14
CA ASP A 40 14.62 1.33 -7.62
C ASP A 40 15.03 1.69 -6.18
N SER A 41 14.67 2.89 -5.74
CA SER A 41 15.00 3.44 -4.42
C SER A 41 13.77 4.11 -3.79
N TRP A 42 13.66 4.02 -2.46
CA TRP A 42 12.55 4.66 -1.76
C TRP A 42 12.66 6.19 -1.83
N GLU A 43 13.87 6.73 -1.98
CA GLU A 43 14.14 8.16 -2.15
C GLU A 43 13.57 8.72 -3.46
N GLU A 44 13.65 7.96 -4.56
CA GLU A 44 13.06 8.36 -5.84
C GLU A 44 11.53 8.34 -5.75
N HIS A 45 10.96 7.30 -5.15
CA HIS A 45 9.51 7.21 -4.90
C HIS A 45 9.01 8.33 -3.95
N PHE A 46 9.80 8.68 -2.92
CA PHE A 46 9.53 9.83 -2.07
C PHE A 46 9.45 11.12 -2.88
N TYR A 47 10.46 11.39 -3.71
CA TYR A 47 10.52 12.59 -4.52
C TYR A 47 9.33 12.68 -5.49
N ASP A 48 9.00 11.59 -6.18
CA ASP A 48 7.88 11.55 -7.12
C ASP A 48 6.54 11.77 -6.42
N THR A 49 6.38 11.25 -5.19
CA THR A 49 5.17 11.44 -4.40
C THR A 49 5.01 12.89 -3.95
N VAL A 50 6.06 13.51 -3.39
CA VAL A 50 6.03 14.92 -2.94
C VAL A 50 5.80 15.87 -4.12
N LYS A 51 6.50 15.63 -5.23
CA LYS A 51 6.34 16.43 -6.44
C LYS A 51 4.93 16.24 -7.04
N GLY A 52 4.42 15.00 -7.04
CA GLY A 52 3.10 14.67 -7.56
C GLY A 52 1.95 15.31 -6.77
N GLY A 53 2.12 15.50 -5.45
CA GLY A 53 1.17 16.24 -4.64
C GLY A 53 1.43 17.75 -4.57
N ASP A 54 2.20 18.30 -5.51
CA ASP A 54 2.48 19.74 -5.63
C ASP A 54 3.06 20.34 -4.34
N PHE A 55 3.91 19.57 -3.65
CA PHE A 55 4.53 19.93 -2.37
C PHE A 55 3.56 20.25 -1.22
N LEU A 56 2.29 19.87 -1.36
CA LEU A 56 1.27 20.01 -0.32
C LEU A 56 1.20 18.80 0.61
N ASN A 57 1.96 17.73 0.33
CA ASN A 57 2.01 16.57 1.19
C ASN A 57 2.79 16.88 2.47
N ASP A 58 2.33 16.31 3.58
CA ASP A 58 3.12 16.17 4.80
C ASP A 58 4.28 15.18 4.52
N GLN A 59 5.49 15.71 4.40
CA GLN A 59 6.63 14.95 3.89
C GLN A 59 7.07 13.84 4.85
N ASP A 60 6.92 14.02 6.16
CA ASP A 60 7.15 12.98 7.15
C ASP A 60 6.20 11.79 6.95
N ALA A 61 4.93 12.04 6.64
CA ALA A 61 3.96 10.98 6.33
C ALA A 61 4.30 10.28 4.99
N VAL A 62 4.77 11.03 3.99
CA VAL A 62 5.20 10.44 2.71
C VAL A 62 6.43 9.55 2.89
N GLU A 63 7.40 9.97 3.69
CA GLU A 63 8.62 9.20 3.98
C GLU A 63 8.28 7.85 4.63
N GLU A 64 7.44 7.86 5.67
CA GLU A 64 6.96 6.63 6.31
C GLU A 64 6.17 5.74 5.34
N PHE A 65 5.31 6.34 4.52
CA PHE A 65 4.55 5.62 3.50
C PHE A 65 5.46 4.87 2.51
N VAL A 66 6.42 5.56 1.88
CA VAL A 66 7.24 4.93 0.82
C VAL A 66 8.23 3.92 1.38
N LYS A 67 8.74 4.12 2.61
CA LYS A 67 9.63 3.16 3.28
C LYS A 67 8.89 1.91 3.75
N ALA A 68 7.63 2.05 4.17
CA ALA A 68 6.80 0.93 4.58
C ALA A 68 6.22 0.14 3.40
N ALA A 69 6.04 0.78 2.23
CA ALA A 69 5.38 0.15 1.09
C ALA A 69 5.96 -1.23 0.70
N PRO A 70 7.30 -1.43 0.58
CA PRO A 70 7.86 -2.75 0.27
C PRO A 70 7.45 -3.87 1.23
N SER A 71 7.52 -3.63 2.54
CA SER A 71 7.18 -4.65 3.54
C SER A 71 5.69 -4.99 3.53
N VAL A 72 4.82 -3.99 3.34
CA VAL A 72 3.37 -4.17 3.22
C VAL A 72 3.02 -5.00 1.97
N ILE A 73 3.71 -4.79 0.84
CA ILE A 73 3.48 -5.61 -0.36
C ILE A 73 3.85 -7.08 -0.11
N TYR A 74 4.99 -7.35 0.53
CA TYR A 74 5.36 -8.72 0.89
C TYR A 74 4.36 -9.35 1.86
N GLU A 75 3.85 -8.59 2.83
CA GLU A 75 2.79 -9.06 3.73
C GLU A 75 1.52 -9.46 2.95
N LEU A 76 1.08 -8.62 2.02
CA LEU A 76 -0.08 -8.92 1.17
C LEU A 76 0.15 -10.18 0.32
N GLU A 77 1.34 -10.37 -0.22
CA GLU A 77 1.72 -11.58 -0.98
C GLU A 77 1.60 -12.82 -0.10
N HIS A 78 2.17 -12.79 1.12
CA HIS A 78 2.09 -13.89 2.08
C HIS A 78 0.67 -14.14 2.62
N LEU A 79 -0.19 -13.11 2.64
CA LEU A 79 -1.62 -13.26 2.93
C LEU A 79 -2.40 -13.92 1.77
N GLY A 80 -1.76 -14.14 0.62
CA GLY A 80 -2.33 -14.82 -0.54
C GLY A 80 -2.77 -13.89 -1.66
N CYS A 81 -2.35 -12.62 -1.67
CA CYS A 81 -2.59 -11.74 -2.80
C CYS A 81 -1.89 -12.29 -4.05
N VAL A 82 -2.64 -12.43 -5.15
CA VAL A 82 -2.15 -13.04 -6.38
C VAL A 82 -1.52 -11.97 -7.28
N PHE A 83 -0.28 -11.62 -6.99
CA PHE A 83 0.51 -10.74 -7.86
C PHE A 83 0.97 -11.49 -9.12
N SER A 84 0.96 -10.78 -10.25
CA SER A 84 1.64 -11.23 -11.48
C SER A 84 3.13 -11.43 -11.20
N ARG A 85 3.75 -12.41 -11.87
CA ARG A 85 5.17 -12.75 -11.67
C ARG A 85 6.03 -12.18 -12.79
N THR A 86 7.26 -11.83 -12.45
CA THR A 86 8.29 -11.48 -13.43
C THR A 86 8.62 -12.69 -14.32
N PRO A 87 9.06 -12.49 -15.57
CA PRO A 87 9.60 -13.56 -16.42
C PRO A 87 10.80 -14.30 -15.81
#